data_AF-A0A162AHZ7-F1
#
_entry.id   AF-A0A162AHZ7-F1
#
_cell.length_a   1.000
_cell.length_b   1.000
_cell.length_c   1.000
_cell.angle_alpha   90.00
_cell.angle_beta   90.00
_cell.angle_gamma   90.00
#
_symmetry.space_group_name_H-M   'P 1'
#
loop_
_entity.id
_entity.type
_entity.pdbx_description
1 polymer ?
#
loop_
_entity_poly.entity_id
_entity_poly.type
_entity_poly.pdbx_seq_one_letter_code
_entity_poly.pdbx_strand_id
1 'polypeptide(L)'
;MDLTAHFTKILERERKYQEPEEVEIAEDLNYFLIWVPLGRRDSRGASLSGSNSNIPAPNNTLQTILTKSKLQGLDIVDLEALSGSHTMGKTRCVSFRQRLYNQSGNEHPDYALDLRNSVLTA
;
A
#
# COMPACT_ATOMS: atom_id res chain seq x y z
N MET A 1 -25.91 -1.73 -17.45
CA MET A 1 -26.11 -1.95 -16.01
C MET A 1 -25.81 -0.62 -15.34
N ASP A 2 -26.82 0.00 -14.75
CA ASP A 2 -26.70 1.34 -14.17
C ASP A 2 -25.93 1.28 -12.85
N LEU A 3 -24.65 1.66 -12.91
CA LEU A 3 -23.74 1.69 -11.76
C LEU A 3 -24.30 2.58 -10.65
N THR A 4 -25.04 3.64 -11.00
CA THR A 4 -25.64 4.60 -10.07
C THR A 4 -26.56 3.91 -9.07
N ALA A 5 -27.42 3.00 -9.55
CA ALA A 5 -28.43 2.32 -8.73
C ALA A 5 -27.86 1.25 -7.77
N HIS A 6 -26.65 0.74 -8.04
CA HIS A 6 -25.98 -0.21 -7.14
C HIS A 6 -25.29 0.53 -5.98
N PHE A 7 -24.71 1.70 -6.25
CA PHE A 7 -24.09 2.53 -5.23
C PHE A 7 -25.12 3.12 -4.25
N THR A 8 -26.33 3.49 -4.69
CA THR A 8 -27.36 4.06 -3.79
C THR A 8 -27.84 3.06 -2.74
N LYS A 9 -27.96 1.77 -3.09
CA LYS A 9 -28.40 0.72 -2.14
C LYS A 9 -27.39 0.40 -1.04
N ILE A 10 -26.11 0.67 -1.29
CA ILE A 10 -25.03 0.52 -0.30
C ILE A 10 -25.04 1.72 0.65
N LEU A 11 -25.27 2.93 0.14
CA LEU A 11 -25.25 4.17 0.92
C LEU A 11 -26.45 4.32 1.87
N GLU A 12 -27.64 3.79 1.53
CA GLU A 12 -28.82 3.92 2.40
C GLU A 12 -28.84 2.96 3.59
N ARG A 13 -28.01 1.90 3.58
CA ARG A 13 -28.01 0.89 4.64
C ARG A 13 -27.17 1.26 5.88
N GLU A 14 -26.21 2.16 5.73
CA GLU A 14 -25.16 2.42 6.74
C GLU A 14 -25.30 3.77 7.48
N ARG A 15 -26.35 4.57 7.20
CA ARG A 15 -26.54 5.91 7.80
C ARG A 15 -26.86 5.91 9.32
N LYS A 16 -26.86 4.76 9.99
CA LYS A 16 -27.35 4.66 11.38
C LYS A 16 -26.25 4.76 12.45
N TYR A 17 -24.96 4.72 12.11
CA TYR A 17 -23.92 4.55 13.13
C TYR A 17 -22.57 5.22 12.82
N GLN A 18 -22.50 6.51 12.50
CA GLN A 18 -21.18 7.14 12.32
C GLN A 18 -21.14 8.60 12.82
N GLU A 19 -20.35 8.84 13.86
CA GLU A 19 -19.58 10.08 13.98
C GLU A 19 -18.18 9.80 13.39
N PRO A 20 -17.60 10.70 12.58
CA PRO A 20 -16.33 10.47 11.93
C PRO A 20 -15.16 10.63 12.92
N GLU A 21 -14.29 9.61 13.01
CA GLU A 21 -12.89 9.83 13.42
C GLU A 21 -12.10 10.18 12.14
N GLU A 22 -11.51 11.38 12.10
CA GLU A 22 -10.83 11.92 10.92
C GLU A 22 -9.35 11.49 10.83
N VAL A 23 -8.90 11.11 9.63
CA VAL A 23 -7.49 11.18 9.23
C VAL A 23 -7.34 12.50 8.47
N GLU A 24 -6.74 13.50 9.09
CA GLU A 24 -6.57 14.82 8.48
C GLU A 24 -5.38 14.79 7.50
N ILE A 25 -5.68 14.72 6.20
CA ILE A 25 -4.70 14.93 5.13
C ILE A 25 -4.93 16.36 4.61
N ALA A 26 -4.24 17.33 5.19
CA ALA A 26 -4.36 18.73 4.81
C ALA A 26 -3.32 19.09 3.74
N GLU A 27 -3.74 19.12 2.47
CA GLU A 27 -3.12 19.98 1.46
C GLU A 27 -4.24 20.80 0.81
N ASP A 28 -4.31 22.08 1.20
CA ASP A 28 -5.12 23.16 0.60
C ASP A 28 -6.63 22.91 0.44
N LEU A 29 -7.41 23.21 1.50
CA LEU A 29 -8.86 23.52 1.56
C LEU A 29 -9.87 22.64 0.78
N ASN A 30 -9.45 21.55 0.17
CA ASN A 30 -10.34 20.60 -0.48
C ASN A 30 -10.41 19.34 0.39
N TYR A 31 -11.32 19.37 1.36
CA TYR A 31 -11.56 18.24 2.26
C TYR A 31 -12.05 17.03 1.45
N PHE A 32 -11.13 16.11 1.17
CA PHE A 32 -11.51 14.78 0.73
C PHE A 32 -12.02 14.00 1.95
N LEU A 33 -13.34 13.89 2.07
CA LEU A 33 -13.96 13.11 3.15
C LEU A 33 -13.78 11.61 2.86
N ILE A 34 -12.86 10.98 3.59
CA ILE A 34 -12.70 9.53 3.60
C ILE A 34 -13.63 8.95 4.67
N TRP A 35 -14.65 8.21 4.23
CA TRP A 35 -15.50 7.44 5.14
C TRP A 35 -14.80 6.15 5.56
N VAL A 36 -14.61 5.95 6.87
CA VAL A 36 -13.97 4.75 7.42
C VAL A 36 -15.05 3.79 7.95
N PRO A 37 -15.27 2.61 7.34
CA PRO A 37 -16.25 1.65 7.84
C PRO A 37 -15.83 1.08 9.21
N LEU A 38 -16.75 1.10 10.18
CA LEU A 38 -16.53 0.57 11.52
C LEU A 38 -17.05 -0.88 11.66
N GLY A 39 -16.75 -1.51 12.81
CA GLY A 39 -17.26 -2.84 13.16
C GLY A 39 -16.25 -3.99 13.01
N ARG A 40 -14.97 -3.70 12.70
CA ARG A 40 -13.90 -4.70 12.77
C ARG A 40 -13.73 -5.20 14.22
N ARG A 41 -13.69 -6.52 14.39
CA ARG A 41 -13.39 -7.17 15.68
C ARG A 41 -11.93 -7.55 15.77
N ASP A 42 -11.42 -7.70 16.98
CA ASP A 42 -10.05 -8.15 17.20
C ASP A 42 -9.91 -9.66 17.05
N SER A 43 -8.80 -10.07 16.44
CA SER A 43 -8.45 -11.49 16.27
C SER A 43 -8.05 -12.11 17.60
N ARG A 44 -8.37 -13.40 17.78
CA ARG A 44 -7.93 -14.20 18.95
C ARG A 44 -6.57 -14.87 18.74
N GLY A 45 -5.91 -14.63 17.60
CA GLY A 45 -4.61 -15.21 17.26
C GLY A 45 -3.87 -14.43 16.17
N ALA A 46 -2.61 -14.78 15.98
CA ALA A 46 -1.72 -14.23 14.95
C ALA A 46 -1.19 -15.35 14.04
N SER A 47 -0.77 -15.00 12.82
CA SER A 47 -0.25 -15.97 11.85
C SER A 47 1.12 -15.55 11.32
N LEU A 48 2.17 -16.21 11.83
CA LEU A 48 3.54 -15.98 11.34
C LEU A 48 3.71 -16.46 9.90
N SER A 49 3.15 -17.62 9.55
CA SER A 49 3.18 -18.15 8.18
C SER A 49 2.41 -17.24 7.22
N GLY A 50 1.28 -16.67 7.67
CA GLY A 50 0.51 -15.68 6.93
C GLY A 50 1.32 -14.42 6.65
N SER A 51 1.98 -13.84 7.66
CA SER A 51 2.85 -12.68 7.46
C SER A 51 3.98 -12.94 6.46
N ASN A 52 4.68 -14.07 6.60
CA ASN A 52 5.77 -14.45 5.70
C ASN A 52 5.29 -14.71 4.26
N SER A 53 4.05 -15.16 4.09
CA SER A 53 3.49 -15.52 2.78
C SER A 53 2.79 -14.36 2.09
N ASN A 54 2.15 -13.46 2.84
CA ASN A 54 1.24 -12.45 2.28
C ASN A 54 1.87 -11.06 2.18
N ILE A 55 2.84 -10.73 3.05
CA ILE A 55 3.52 -9.43 2.99
C ILE A 55 4.58 -9.45 1.89
N PRO A 56 4.60 -8.47 0.96
CA PRO A 56 5.67 -8.37 -0.03
C PRO A 56 7.00 -7.99 0.64
N ALA A 57 8.07 -8.66 0.23
CA ALA A 57 9.43 -8.30 0.66
C ALA A 57 9.97 -7.13 -0.20
N PRO A 58 10.87 -6.29 0.32
CA PRO A 58 11.37 -5.11 -0.40
C PRO A 58 12.20 -5.46 -1.66
N ASN A 59 12.62 -6.71 -1.81
CA ASN A 59 13.32 -7.24 -2.98
C ASN A 59 12.43 -8.08 -3.91
N ASN A 60 11.11 -8.12 -3.68
CA ASN A 60 10.18 -8.76 -4.61
C ASN A 60 10.12 -8.00 -5.94
N THR A 61 9.91 -8.74 -7.02
CA THR A 61 9.62 -8.16 -8.34
C THR A 61 8.20 -7.56 -8.36
N LEU A 62 7.95 -6.61 -9.27
CA LEU A 62 6.62 -6.01 -9.44
C LEU A 62 5.55 -7.07 -9.68
N GLN A 63 5.84 -8.09 -10.49
CA GLN A 63 4.90 -9.19 -10.76
C GLN A 63 4.50 -9.94 -9.48
N THR A 64 5.46 -10.19 -8.58
CA THR A 64 5.20 -10.85 -7.29
C THR A 64 4.35 -9.96 -6.38
N ILE A 65 4.67 -8.66 -6.31
CA ILE A 65 3.89 -7.68 -5.53
C ILE A 65 2.45 -7.62 -6.04
N LEU A 66 2.26 -7.44 -7.36
CA LEU A 66 0.94 -7.40 -7.99
C LEU A 66 0.13 -8.69 -7.74
N THR A 67 0.78 -9.85 -7.82
CA THR A 67 0.12 -11.14 -7.52
C THR A 67 -0.35 -11.20 -6.07
N LYS A 68 0.50 -10.78 -5.11
CA LYS A 68 0.12 -10.73 -3.69
C LYS A 68 -1.00 -9.73 -3.42
N SER A 69 -0.97 -8.55 -4.04
CA SER A 69 -2.04 -7.54 -3.92
C SER A 69 -3.38 -8.05 -4.45
N LYS A 70 -3.38 -8.73 -5.61
CA LYS A 70 -4.59 -9.36 -6.17
C LYS A 70 -5.20 -10.42 -5.24
N LEU A 71 -4.38 -11.17 -4.51
CA LEU A 71 -4.86 -12.12 -3.50
C LEU A 71 -5.55 -11.43 -2.32
N GLN A 72 -5.29 -10.13 -2.09
CA GLN A 72 -5.99 -9.29 -1.11
C GLN A 72 -7.18 -8.53 -1.73
N GLY A 73 -7.51 -8.76 -3.00
CA GLY A 73 -8.59 -8.06 -3.70
C GLY A 73 -8.23 -6.65 -4.19
N LEU A 74 -6.94 -6.31 -4.23
CA LEU A 74 -6.44 -5.01 -4.68
C LEU A 74 -5.97 -5.09 -6.13
N ASP A 75 -6.29 -4.07 -6.93
CA ASP A 75 -5.82 -3.96 -8.31
C ASP A 75 -4.51 -3.17 -8.44
N ILE A 76 -4.12 -2.83 -9.68
CA ILE A 76 -2.87 -2.09 -9.92
C ILE A 76 -2.98 -0.62 -9.47
N VAL A 77 -4.16 -0.01 -9.58
CA VAL A 77 -4.40 1.38 -9.14
C VAL A 77 -4.33 1.45 -7.62
N ASP A 78 -4.91 0.46 -6.93
CA ASP A 78 -4.79 0.34 -5.48
C ASP A 78 -3.33 0.17 -5.04
N LEU A 79 -2.56 -0.67 -5.75
CA LEU A 79 -1.15 -0.88 -5.46
C LEU A 79 -0.32 0.40 -5.65
N GLU A 80 -0.57 1.16 -6.71
CA GLU A 80 0.11 2.44 -6.95
C GLU A 80 -0.24 3.46 -5.86
N ALA A 81 -1.52 3.61 -5.53
CA ALA A 81 -1.97 4.50 -4.46
C ALA A 81 -1.35 4.14 -3.10
N LEU A 82 -1.34 2.85 -2.74
CA LEU A 82 -0.74 2.36 -1.49
C LEU A 82 0.79 2.50 -1.47
N SER A 83 1.46 2.36 -2.61
CA SER A 83 2.91 2.56 -2.72
C SER A 83 3.31 4.01 -2.42
N GLY A 84 2.38 4.96 -2.58
CA GLY A 84 2.55 6.36 -2.15
C GLY A 84 2.84 6.51 -0.66
N SER A 85 2.48 5.53 0.18
CA SER A 85 2.80 5.55 1.62
C SER A 85 4.31 5.59 1.93
N HIS A 86 5.16 5.16 0.99
CA HIS A 86 6.62 5.29 1.12
C HIS A 86 7.13 6.74 1.00
N THR A 87 6.28 7.71 0.64
CA THR A 87 6.62 9.14 0.66
C THR A 87 6.94 9.62 2.08
N MET A 88 6.44 8.92 3.10
CA MET A 88 6.67 9.21 4.51
C MET A 88 7.26 8.01 5.24
N GLY A 89 8.18 8.26 6.17
CA GLY A 89 8.78 7.23 7.01
C GLY A 89 10.29 7.11 6.86
N LYS A 90 10.83 5.99 7.33
CA LYS A 90 12.26 5.65 7.24
C LYS A 90 12.41 4.14 7.06
N THR A 91 13.35 3.73 6.22
CA THR A 91 13.73 2.33 6.04
C THR A 91 15.11 2.02 6.64
N ARG A 92 15.35 0.72 6.93
CA ARG A 92 16.68 0.24 7.36
C ARG A 92 17.53 -0.09 6.14
N CYS A 93 18.85 0.13 6.23
CA CYS A 93 19.82 -0.19 5.18
C CYS A 93 19.65 -1.62 4.61
N VAL A 94 19.41 -2.61 5.49
CA VAL A 94 19.24 -4.02 5.09
C VAL A 94 18.08 -4.26 4.12
N SER A 95 17.07 -3.38 4.09
CA SER A 95 15.87 -3.53 3.25
C SER A 95 16.12 -3.16 1.79
N PHE A 96 17.08 -2.26 1.51
CA PHE A 96 17.33 -1.74 0.16
C PHE A 96 18.77 -1.89 -0.32
N ARG A 97 19.73 -2.22 0.56
CA ARG A 97 21.16 -2.32 0.18
C ARG A 97 21.40 -3.24 -1.00
N GLN A 98 20.64 -4.31 -1.16
CA GLN A 98 20.76 -5.19 -2.33
C GLN A 98 20.57 -4.41 -3.64
N ARG A 99 19.72 -3.37 -3.67
CA ARG A 99 19.50 -2.55 -4.87
C ARG A 99 20.68 -1.65 -5.21
N LEU A 100 21.59 -1.39 -4.27
CA LEU A 100 22.75 -0.51 -4.43
C LEU A 100 24.04 -1.26 -4.79
N TYR A 101 24.05 -2.59 -4.63
CA TYR A 101 25.24 -3.42 -4.79
C TYR A 101 24.90 -4.66 -5.61
N ASN A 102 25.89 -5.12 -6.37
CA ASN A 102 25.86 -6.42 -7.04
C ASN A 102 24.67 -6.63 -8.00
N GLN A 103 24.07 -5.56 -8.53
CA GLN A 103 23.11 -5.63 -9.64
C GLN A 103 23.80 -6.12 -10.92
N SER A 104 25.10 -5.80 -11.06
CA SER A 104 25.94 -6.23 -12.19
C SER A 104 26.63 -7.60 -11.96
N GLY A 105 26.39 -8.27 -10.82
CA GLY A 105 27.01 -9.56 -10.49
C GLY A 105 28.50 -9.48 -10.11
N ASN A 106 29.03 -8.29 -9.84
CA ASN A 106 30.44 -8.03 -9.58
C ASN A 106 30.76 -7.70 -8.10
N GLU A 107 29.79 -7.82 -7.19
CA GLU A 107 29.92 -7.54 -5.74
C GLU A 107 30.35 -6.11 -5.37
N HIS A 108 30.37 -5.19 -6.34
CA HIS A 108 30.71 -3.78 -6.15
C HIS A 108 29.46 -2.90 -6.07
N PRO A 109 29.57 -1.66 -5.54
CA PRO A 109 28.50 -0.68 -5.66
C PRO A 109 28.18 -0.41 -7.13
N ASP A 110 26.90 -0.41 -7.47
CA ASP A 110 26.45 -0.06 -8.82
C ASP A 110 26.30 1.46 -8.94
N TYR A 111 27.40 2.13 -9.30
CA TYR A 111 27.44 3.59 -9.47
C TYR A 111 26.58 4.11 -10.65
N ALA A 112 26.12 3.21 -11.52
CA ALA A 112 25.25 3.51 -12.65
C ALA A 112 23.76 3.63 -12.27
N LEU A 113 23.42 3.56 -10.98
CA LEU A 113 22.12 3.96 -10.46
C LEU A 113 22.01 5.49 -10.51
N ASP A 114 22.02 6.03 -11.73
CA ASP A 114 21.71 7.41 -12.02
C ASP A 114 20.29 7.71 -11.52
N LEU A 115 20.14 8.86 -10.89
CA LEU A 115 19.02 9.34 -10.07
C LEU A 115 17.70 9.54 -10.83
N ARG A 116 17.55 8.96 -12.04
CA ARG A 116 16.37 9.16 -12.90
C ARG A 116 15.20 8.22 -12.60
N ASN A 117 15.42 7.11 -11.89
CA ASN A 117 14.35 6.15 -11.51
C ASN A 117 14.29 5.84 -10.01
N SER A 118 14.88 6.68 -9.15
CA SER A 118 14.85 6.53 -7.68
C SER A 118 13.62 7.15 -7.01
N VAL A 119 12.63 7.60 -7.79
CA VAL A 119 11.29 7.95 -7.29
C VAL A 119 10.58 6.61 -7.06
N LEU A 120 10.36 6.08 -5.86
CA LEU A 120 10.28 6.66 -4.53
C LEU A 120 11.11 5.83 -3.55
N THR A 121 11.87 6.54 -2.72
CA THR A 121 12.62 6.05 -1.56
C THR A 121 11.70 5.37 -0.55
N ALA A 122 12.24 4.35 0.11
CA ALA A 122 11.59 3.49 1.09
C ALA A 122 11.39 4.11 2.49
#